data_AF-A0A1I2VRX6-F1
#
_entry.id   AF-A0A1I2VRX6-F1
#
_cell.length_a   1.000
_cell.length_b   1.000
_cell.length_c   1.000
_cell.angle_alpha   90.00
_cell.angle_beta   90.00
_cell.angle_gamma   90.00
#
_symmetry.space_group_name_H-M   'P 1'
#
loop_
_entity.id
_entity.type
_entity.pdbx_description
1 polymer ?
#
loop_
_entity_poly.entity_id
_entity_poly.type
_entity_poly.pdbx_seq_one_letter_code
_entity_poly.pdbx_strand_id
1 'polypeptide(L)'
;MSTGITLSAATRANLLSLQGTADLLATTQNRLATNKKVNSALDNPTNFFTADSLSSRSAGLSKLLDGISNGIQAIQTANTGLTKLQGLTDQLKSVAQQALSSANAFSTKATNTSVALTGATASNLLSTGPTQAVSDTALGVAGTAVAAVAQAGPAYGNGVASATAPGTFTTLTVDRTVTLNGKVINLAGGDTIDVAVGKINQQSAITGVTASYAGNRITLTGGNDGAQFTYSASSTETGFNPATNLTDNGAGAASTNVTINGTDIAIATGSTMAQAMAAINAYTSITGVTATNAGNSIRLTGPADGGKLTLRSGTGNQAGFANLISNSPGTFHPTDTTLAISLGFTAGDSFTVNGQSVSVAAGETLTSLAQKVTVATNGTVSATFDATNRKFNFTAADSSTGITLGNGSTATALVSNLGYSVG
;
A
#
# COMPACT_ATOMS: atom_id res chain seq x y z
N MET A 1 -49.03 -102.03 0.03
CA MET A 1 -50.20 -101.13 0.03
C MET A 1 -50.24 -100.35 1.36
N SER A 2 -49.38 -99.35 1.55
CA SER A 2 -49.88 -98.10 2.12
C SER A 2 -50.15 -97.26 0.88
N THR A 3 -51.43 -97.21 0.54
CA THR A 3 -52.01 -96.32 -0.45
C THR A 3 -51.33 -94.98 -0.29
N GLY A 4 -50.45 -94.64 -1.23
CA GLY A 4 -49.96 -93.28 -1.34
C GLY A 4 -51.20 -92.42 -1.24
N ILE A 5 -51.28 -91.62 -0.16
CA ILE A 5 -52.32 -90.61 0.02
C ILE A 5 -52.03 -89.62 -1.11
N THR A 6 -52.47 -90.03 -2.28
CA THR A 6 -52.45 -89.33 -3.53
C THR A 6 -53.57 -88.35 -3.34
N LEU A 7 -53.25 -87.29 -2.60
CA LEU A 7 -54.09 -86.11 -2.54
C LEU A 7 -54.42 -85.83 -4.00
N SER A 8 -55.71 -86.00 -4.33
CA SER A 8 -56.21 -85.70 -5.66
C SER A 8 -55.68 -84.32 -6.05
N ALA A 9 -55.39 -84.10 -7.32
CA ALA A 9 -54.88 -82.82 -7.79
C ALA A 9 -55.72 -81.64 -7.25
N ALA A 10 -57.04 -81.84 -7.09
CA ALA A 10 -57.98 -80.91 -6.47
C ALA A 10 -57.69 -80.63 -4.98
N THR A 11 -57.46 -81.64 -4.14
CA THR A 11 -57.12 -81.44 -2.72
C THR A 11 -55.78 -80.73 -2.51
N ARG A 12 -54.77 -80.99 -3.36
CA ARG A 12 -53.48 -80.27 -3.28
C ARG A 12 -53.62 -78.81 -3.72
N ALA A 13 -54.38 -78.56 -4.78
CA ALA A 13 -54.70 -77.20 -5.23
C ALA A 13 -55.44 -76.40 -4.14
N ASN A 14 -56.40 -77.02 -3.46
CA ASN A 14 -57.10 -76.40 -2.33
C ASN A 14 -56.18 -76.12 -1.14
N LEU A 15 -55.28 -77.05 -0.78
CA LEU A 15 -54.34 -76.83 0.32
C LEU A 15 -53.32 -75.72 -0.01
N LEU A 16 -52.84 -75.67 -1.26
CA LEU A 16 -51.95 -74.60 -1.74
C LEU A 16 -52.66 -73.23 -1.71
N SER A 17 -53.95 -73.20 -2.05
CA SER A 17 -54.77 -71.98 -1.97
C SER A 17 -55.00 -71.53 -0.52
N LEU A 18 -55.27 -72.46 0.41
CA LEU A 18 -55.39 -72.15 1.83
C LEU A 18 -54.08 -71.67 2.45
N GLN A 19 -52.95 -72.26 2.06
CA GLN A 19 -51.62 -71.79 2.46
C GLN A 19 -51.36 -70.38 1.94
N GLY A 20 -51.61 -70.12 0.65
CA GLY A 20 -51.48 -68.78 0.09
C GLY A 20 -52.40 -67.73 0.75
N THR A 21 -53.59 -68.14 1.18
CA THR A 21 -54.53 -67.27 1.92
C THR A 21 -54.00 -66.98 3.33
N ALA A 22 -53.44 -67.97 4.03
CA ALA A 22 -52.85 -67.80 5.34
C ALA A 22 -51.61 -66.88 5.30
N ASP A 23 -50.75 -67.02 4.29
CA ASP A 23 -49.57 -66.16 4.08
C ASP A 23 -49.97 -64.72 3.75
N LEU A 24 -51.00 -64.52 2.92
CA LEU A 24 -51.56 -63.20 2.61
C LEU A 24 -52.16 -62.54 3.86
N LEU A 25 -52.88 -63.30 4.68
CA LEU A 25 -53.43 -62.82 5.94
C LEU A 25 -52.33 -62.41 6.92
N ALA A 26 -51.30 -63.26 7.10
CA ALA A 26 -50.16 -62.96 7.97
C ALA A 26 -49.41 -61.69 7.51
N THR A 27 -49.19 -61.53 6.20
CA THR A 27 -48.59 -60.33 5.61
C THR A 27 -49.46 -59.10 5.85
N THR A 28 -50.78 -59.22 5.70
CA THR A 28 -51.73 -58.10 5.87
C THR A 28 -51.80 -57.66 7.33
N GLN A 29 -51.85 -58.61 8.27
CA GLN A 29 -51.81 -58.30 9.70
C GLN A 29 -50.51 -57.61 10.10
N ASN A 30 -49.36 -58.09 9.60
CA ASN A 30 -48.06 -57.46 9.86
C ASN A 30 -48.00 -56.02 9.32
N ARG A 31 -48.48 -55.79 8.09
CA ARG A 31 -48.56 -54.43 7.50
C ARG A 31 -49.48 -53.50 8.27
N LEU A 32 -50.60 -54.01 8.77
CA LEU A 32 -51.55 -53.20 9.55
C LEU A 32 -50.98 -52.85 10.93
N ALA A 33 -50.30 -53.79 11.58
CA ALA A 33 -49.69 -53.59 12.90
C ALA A 33 -48.56 -52.55 12.87
N THR A 34 -47.74 -52.54 11.81
CA THR A 34 -46.62 -51.60 11.68
C THR A 34 -46.96 -50.34 10.90
N ASN A 35 -48.13 -50.32 10.24
CA ASN A 35 -48.54 -49.29 9.29
C ASN A 35 -47.51 -49.06 8.15
N LYS A 36 -46.72 -50.09 7.82
CA LYS A 36 -45.70 -50.06 6.76
C LYS A 36 -46.02 -51.10 5.72
N LYS A 37 -45.99 -50.70 4.45
CA LYS A 37 -46.14 -51.61 3.31
C LYS A 37 -44.92 -52.54 3.14
N VAL A 38 -43.74 -52.11 3.54
CA VAL A 38 -42.47 -52.86 3.48
C VAL A 38 -41.90 -52.89 4.88
N ASN A 39 -41.87 -54.07 5.51
CA ASN A 39 -41.44 -54.26 6.90
C ASN A 39 -40.06 -54.87 7.00
N SER A 40 -39.63 -55.62 5.98
CA SER A 40 -38.33 -56.26 5.94
C SER A 40 -37.66 -56.11 4.57
N ALA A 41 -36.36 -56.39 4.51
CA ALA A 41 -35.61 -56.45 3.26
C ALA A 41 -36.13 -57.56 2.31
N LEU A 42 -36.82 -58.58 2.83
CA LEU A 42 -37.43 -59.64 2.01
C LEU A 42 -38.70 -59.17 1.29
N ASP A 43 -39.41 -58.18 1.84
CA ASP A 43 -40.64 -57.65 1.22
C ASP A 43 -40.32 -56.80 -0.02
N ASN A 44 -39.30 -55.94 0.09
CA ASN A 44 -38.76 -55.14 -1.00
C ASN A 44 -37.41 -54.52 -0.56
N PRO A 45 -36.26 -55.06 -1.01
CA PRO A 45 -34.96 -54.62 -0.51
C PRO A 45 -34.67 -53.16 -0.83
N THR A 46 -34.97 -52.70 -2.04
CA THR A 46 -34.70 -51.32 -2.48
C THR A 46 -35.45 -50.30 -1.60
N ASN A 47 -36.74 -50.50 -1.38
CA ASN A 47 -37.54 -49.57 -0.58
C ASN A 47 -37.19 -49.64 0.90
N PHE A 48 -36.90 -50.83 1.44
CA PHE A 48 -36.52 -51.00 2.84
C PHE A 48 -35.21 -50.27 3.16
N PHE A 49 -34.14 -50.51 2.40
CA PHE A 49 -32.84 -49.87 2.64
C PHE A 49 -32.85 -48.37 2.30
N THR A 50 -33.65 -47.93 1.33
CA THR A 50 -33.85 -46.50 1.06
C THR A 50 -34.51 -45.81 2.26
N ALA A 51 -35.57 -46.39 2.82
CA ALA A 51 -36.24 -45.84 3.99
C ALA A 51 -35.34 -45.82 5.23
N ASP A 52 -34.55 -46.88 5.44
CA ASP A 52 -33.58 -46.96 6.55
C ASP A 52 -32.47 -45.88 6.44
N SER A 53 -31.94 -45.68 5.23
CA SER A 53 -30.96 -44.61 4.95
C SER A 53 -31.56 -43.22 5.20
N LEU A 54 -32.80 -42.97 4.76
CA LEU A 54 -33.50 -41.71 5.01
C LEU A 54 -33.77 -41.49 6.52
N SER A 55 -34.16 -42.55 7.25
CA SER A 55 -34.35 -42.50 8.70
C SER A 55 -33.04 -42.14 9.42
N SER A 56 -31.94 -42.79 9.05
CA SER A 56 -30.60 -42.49 9.57
C SER A 56 -30.16 -41.06 9.27
N ARG A 57 -30.42 -40.57 8.05
CA ARG A 57 -30.15 -39.18 7.68
C ARG A 57 -30.99 -38.18 8.48
N SER A 58 -32.27 -38.46 8.69
CA SER A 58 -33.14 -37.61 9.51
C SER A 58 -32.61 -37.50 10.94
N ALA A 59 -32.23 -38.63 11.55
CA ALA A 59 -31.62 -38.63 12.89
C ALA A 59 -30.29 -37.85 12.92
N GLY A 60 -29.47 -37.96 11.86
CA GLY A 60 -28.26 -37.15 11.69
C GLY A 60 -28.54 -35.64 11.59
N LEU A 61 -29.56 -35.25 10.83
CA LEU A 61 -29.99 -33.86 10.71
C LEU A 61 -30.54 -33.30 12.02
N SER A 62 -31.28 -34.09 12.81
CA SER A 62 -31.72 -33.68 14.15
C SER A 62 -30.53 -33.39 15.08
N LYS A 63 -29.51 -34.27 15.10
CA LYS A 63 -28.29 -34.03 15.88
C LYS A 63 -27.51 -32.80 15.41
N LEU A 64 -27.46 -32.57 14.10
CA LEU A 64 -26.85 -31.36 13.54
C LEU A 64 -27.61 -30.10 13.95
N LEU A 65 -28.95 -30.14 13.94
CA LEU A 65 -29.79 -29.03 14.39
C LEU A 65 -29.57 -28.69 15.87
N ASP A 66 -29.45 -29.70 16.73
CA ASP A 66 -29.10 -29.50 18.14
C ASP A 66 -27.70 -28.86 18.28
N GLY A 67 -26.72 -29.33 17.50
CA GLY A 67 -25.38 -28.74 17.44
C GLY A 67 -25.38 -27.29 16.99
N ILE A 68 -26.15 -26.95 15.94
CA ILE A 68 -26.33 -25.58 15.46
C ILE A 68 -27.02 -24.72 16.52
N SER A 69 -28.04 -25.24 17.21
CA SER A 69 -28.75 -24.50 18.25
C SER A 69 -27.83 -24.16 19.43
N ASN A 70 -26.98 -25.10 19.83
CA ASN A 70 -25.94 -24.84 20.83
C ASN A 70 -24.90 -23.81 20.34
N GLY A 71 -24.50 -23.88 19.07
CA GLY A 71 -23.61 -22.90 18.45
C GLY A 71 -24.20 -21.49 18.40
N ILE A 72 -25.48 -21.35 18.06
CA ILE A 72 -26.20 -20.08 18.08
C ILE A 72 -26.22 -19.50 19.49
N GLN A 73 -26.48 -20.31 20.51
CA GLN A 73 -26.48 -19.83 21.89
C GLN A 73 -25.10 -19.29 22.31
N ALA A 74 -24.02 -19.98 21.93
CA ALA A 74 -22.66 -19.51 22.18
C ALA A 74 -22.35 -18.19 21.44
N ILE A 75 -22.77 -18.06 20.18
CA ILE A 75 -22.62 -16.82 19.40
C ILE A 75 -23.41 -15.67 20.02
N GLN A 76 -24.63 -15.90 20.51
CA GLN A 76 -25.42 -14.89 21.20
C GLN A 76 -24.73 -14.41 22.48
N THR A 77 -24.20 -15.32 23.29
CA THR A 77 -23.42 -14.96 24.49
C THR A 77 -22.18 -14.15 24.13
N ALA A 78 -21.45 -14.53 23.07
CA ALA A 78 -20.31 -13.78 22.57
C ALA A 78 -20.71 -12.37 22.08
N ASN A 79 -21.85 -12.24 21.38
CA ASN A 79 -22.38 -10.95 20.93
C ASN A 79 -22.74 -10.03 22.10
N THR A 80 -23.35 -10.56 23.16
CA THR A 80 -23.58 -9.81 24.40
C THR A 80 -22.26 -9.39 25.05
N GLY A 81 -21.25 -10.27 25.06
CA GLY A 81 -19.91 -9.95 25.54
C GLY A 81 -19.26 -8.79 24.78
N LEU A 82 -19.31 -8.82 23.44
CA LEU A 82 -18.80 -7.75 22.58
C LEU A 82 -19.53 -6.43 22.80
N THR A 83 -20.86 -6.47 22.95
CA THR A 83 -21.66 -5.27 23.25
C THR A 83 -21.22 -4.62 24.57
N LYS A 84 -20.95 -5.43 25.61
CA LYS A 84 -20.41 -4.92 26.89
C LYS A 84 -19.01 -4.31 26.73
N LEU A 85 -18.14 -4.90 25.91
CA LEU A 85 -16.80 -4.37 25.63
C LEU A 85 -16.85 -3.05 24.84
N GLN A 86 -17.82 -2.89 23.93
CA GLN A 86 -18.07 -1.61 23.26
C GLN A 86 -18.46 -0.54 24.28
N GLY A 87 -19.41 -0.84 25.18
CA GLY A 87 -19.78 0.08 26.26
C GLY A 87 -18.61 0.45 27.18
N LEU A 88 -17.74 -0.50 27.53
CA LEU A 88 -16.52 -0.23 28.29
C LEU A 88 -15.57 0.70 27.52
N THR A 89 -15.45 0.50 26.20
CA THR A 89 -14.60 1.34 25.34
C THR A 89 -15.13 2.77 25.26
N ASP A 90 -16.45 2.95 25.19
CA ASP A 90 -17.09 4.28 25.22
C ASP A 90 -16.87 4.97 26.57
N GLN A 91 -16.96 4.22 27.69
CA GLN A 91 -16.63 4.74 29.01
C GLN A 91 -15.15 5.16 29.10
N LEU A 92 -14.23 4.34 28.61
CA LEU A 92 -12.79 4.65 28.58
C LEU A 92 -12.50 5.90 27.72
N LYS A 93 -13.17 6.04 26.58
CA LYS A 93 -13.08 7.23 25.72
C LYS A 93 -13.55 8.49 26.46
N SER A 94 -14.67 8.41 27.18
CA SER A 94 -15.18 9.52 27.99
C SER A 94 -14.18 9.92 29.08
N VAL A 95 -13.61 8.94 29.79
CA VAL A 95 -12.58 9.19 30.82
C VAL A 95 -11.33 9.82 30.22
N ALA A 96 -10.87 9.33 29.06
CA ALA A 96 -9.72 9.91 28.35
C ALA A 96 -9.98 11.36 27.91
N GLN A 97 -11.19 11.67 27.41
CA GLN A 97 -11.59 13.03 27.06
C GLN A 97 -11.68 13.96 28.28
N GLN A 98 -12.18 13.44 29.40
CA GLN A 98 -12.21 14.18 30.67
C GLN A 98 -10.79 14.46 31.19
N ALA A 99 -9.89 13.48 31.12
CA ALA A 99 -8.49 13.63 31.50
C ALA A 99 -7.77 14.66 30.61
N LEU A 100 -7.97 14.61 29.29
CA LEU A 100 -7.43 15.58 28.34
C LEU A 100 -7.95 17.00 28.63
N SER A 101 -9.24 17.15 28.88
CA SER A 101 -9.86 18.45 29.20
C SER A 101 -9.29 19.03 30.50
N SER A 102 -9.10 18.18 31.52
CA SER A 102 -8.46 18.56 32.79
C SER A 102 -7.02 19.01 32.57
N ALA A 103 -6.21 18.24 31.83
CA ALA A 103 -4.82 18.59 31.55
C ALA A 103 -4.69 19.95 30.82
N ASN A 104 -5.55 20.22 29.85
CA ASN A 104 -5.58 21.49 29.12
C ASN A 104 -5.94 22.68 30.03
N ALA A 105 -6.84 22.50 31.00
CA ALA A 105 -7.19 23.53 31.98
C ALA A 105 -6.01 23.87 32.91
N PHE A 106 -5.21 22.87 33.30
CA PHE A 106 -4.00 23.08 34.10
C PHE A 106 -2.86 23.74 33.31
N SER A 107 -2.64 23.35 32.06
CA SER A 107 -1.60 23.97 31.21
C SER A 107 -1.85 25.46 31.02
N THR A 108 -3.10 25.86 30.78
CA THR A 108 -3.48 27.27 30.58
C THR A 108 -3.25 28.10 31.85
N LYS A 109 -3.46 27.51 33.04
CA LYS A 109 -3.25 28.21 34.33
C LYS A 109 -1.77 28.30 34.72
N ALA A 110 -0.96 27.30 34.36
CA ALA A 110 0.46 27.22 34.71
C ALA A 110 1.37 28.12 33.86
N THR A 111 0.96 28.51 32.65
CA THR A 111 1.72 29.42 31.78
C THR A 111 1.44 30.91 31.99
N ASN A 112 0.54 31.28 32.91
CA ASN A 112 0.31 32.67 33.28
C ASN A 112 1.42 33.17 34.23
N THR A 113 2.58 33.50 33.69
CA THR A 113 3.59 34.31 34.38
C THR A 113 3.23 35.78 34.24
N SER A 114 2.67 36.39 35.28
CA SER A 114 2.53 37.85 35.33
C SER A 114 3.91 38.48 35.46
N VAL A 115 4.34 39.21 34.43
CA VAL A 115 5.57 40.02 34.48
C VAL A 115 5.32 41.24 35.36
N ALA A 116 6.22 41.55 36.28
CA ALA A 116 6.11 42.73 37.11
C ALA A 116 6.10 43.99 36.24
N LEU A 117 5.03 44.79 36.32
CA LEU A 117 4.95 46.08 35.63
C LEU A 117 5.91 47.06 36.34
N THR A 118 7.08 47.31 35.75
CA THR A 118 8.06 48.24 36.33
C THR A 118 7.41 49.63 36.45
N GLY A 119 7.33 50.15 37.69
CA GLY A 119 6.70 51.44 38.01
C GLY A 119 5.27 51.35 38.56
N ALA A 120 4.63 50.17 38.61
CA ALA A 120 3.33 50.03 39.25
C ALA A 120 3.44 50.18 40.78
N THR A 121 2.51 50.93 41.36
CA THR A 121 2.34 51.08 42.82
C THR A 121 0.93 50.63 43.20
N ALA A 122 0.66 50.45 44.49
CA ALA A 122 -0.65 50.00 44.97
C ALA A 122 -1.82 50.92 44.54
N SER A 123 -1.55 52.20 44.24
CA SER A 123 -2.56 53.17 43.79
C SER A 123 -2.52 53.46 42.28
N ASN A 124 -1.55 52.92 41.53
CA ASN A 124 -1.46 53.13 40.08
C ASN A 124 -0.83 51.92 39.39
N LEU A 125 -1.64 51.23 38.58
CA LEU A 125 -1.26 50.01 37.86
C LEU A 125 -0.83 50.26 36.39
N LEU A 126 -0.59 51.51 35.99
CA LEU A 126 -0.12 51.85 34.64
C LEU A 126 1.42 51.93 34.59
N SER A 127 2.04 51.41 33.51
CA SER A 127 3.49 51.47 33.27
C SER A 127 3.93 52.87 32.81
N THR A 128 5.16 53.30 33.16
CA THR A 128 5.68 54.67 32.92
C THR A 128 6.53 54.83 31.64
N GLY A 129 6.31 54.01 30.62
CA GLY A 129 6.96 54.15 29.30
C GLY A 129 6.02 53.77 28.16
N PRO A 130 6.38 54.04 26.89
CA PRO A 130 5.63 53.53 25.75
C PRO A 130 5.57 52.01 25.89
N THR A 131 4.38 51.52 26.23
CA THR A 131 4.09 50.11 26.24
C THR A 131 4.19 49.69 24.78
N GLN A 132 5.30 49.07 24.40
CA GLN A 132 5.35 48.27 23.19
C GLN A 132 4.27 47.21 23.40
N ALA A 133 3.09 47.45 22.82
CA ALA A 133 2.20 46.36 22.51
C ALA A 133 2.97 45.50 21.51
N VAL A 134 3.79 44.57 22.03
CA VAL A 134 4.15 43.39 21.28
C VAL A 134 2.79 42.78 21.00
N SER A 135 2.34 42.93 19.75
CA SER A 135 1.13 42.31 19.24
C SER A 135 0.93 41.00 19.96
N ASP A 136 -0.25 40.84 20.56
CA ASP A 136 -0.72 39.57 21.11
C ASP A 136 -0.17 38.45 20.25
N THR A 137 0.51 37.50 20.89
CA THR A 137 0.80 36.22 20.26
C THR A 137 -0.55 35.74 19.73
N ALA A 138 -0.71 35.71 18.41
CA ALA A 138 -1.98 35.38 17.79
C ALA A 138 -2.53 34.11 18.44
N LEU A 139 -3.76 34.16 18.95
CA LEU A 139 -4.53 32.99 19.37
C LEU A 139 -4.59 32.03 18.17
N GLY A 140 -3.68 31.07 18.14
CA GLY A 140 -3.48 30.15 17.03
C GLY A 140 -3.01 30.88 15.76
N VAL A 141 -1.70 30.87 15.50
CA VAL A 141 -1.25 30.94 14.10
C VAL A 141 -1.98 29.80 13.39
N ALA A 142 -2.92 30.12 12.49
CA ALA A 142 -3.49 29.14 11.58
C ALA A 142 -2.30 28.38 11.00
N GLY A 143 -2.21 27.07 11.27
CA GLY A 143 -0.97 26.31 11.09
C GLY A 143 -0.39 26.64 9.72
N THR A 144 0.85 27.11 9.68
CA THR A 144 1.45 27.51 8.41
C THR A 144 1.54 26.28 7.51
N ALA A 145 1.42 26.52 6.21
CA ALA A 145 1.71 25.46 5.24
C ALA A 145 3.18 25.06 5.38
N VAL A 146 3.40 23.75 5.49
CA VAL A 146 4.73 23.16 5.59
C VAL A 146 4.81 22.03 4.58
N ALA A 147 5.83 22.09 3.73
CA ALA A 147 6.11 21.03 2.77
C ALA A 147 6.27 19.68 3.48
N ALA A 148 5.51 18.69 3.04
CA ALA A 148 5.69 17.32 3.49
C ALA A 148 7.09 16.81 3.11
N VAL A 149 7.77 16.15 4.04
CA VAL A 149 9.10 15.59 3.80
C VAL A 149 9.04 14.07 3.98
N ALA A 150 9.74 13.35 3.11
CA ALA A 150 10.03 11.95 3.28
C ALA A 150 11.50 11.68 2.97
N GLN A 151 12.24 11.14 3.92
CA GLN A 151 13.62 10.74 3.73
C GLN A 151 13.69 9.22 3.65
N ALA A 152 14.46 8.69 2.70
CA ALA A 152 14.75 7.27 2.66
C ALA A 152 15.51 6.84 3.92
N GLY A 153 15.07 5.73 4.52
CA GLY A 153 15.61 5.24 5.80
C GLY A 153 17.02 4.65 5.65
N PRO A 154 17.22 3.66 4.75
CA PRO A 154 18.54 3.16 4.39
C PRO A 154 19.33 4.16 3.53
N ALA A 155 20.65 4.02 3.54
CA ALA A 155 21.50 4.65 2.53
C ALA A 155 21.09 4.14 1.12
N TYR A 156 21.20 5.01 0.13
CA TYR A 156 20.95 4.68 -1.27
C TYR A 156 21.89 3.57 -1.71
N GLY A 157 21.34 2.38 -1.94
CA GLY A 157 22.05 1.30 -2.59
C GLY A 157 21.88 1.48 -4.09
N ASN A 158 22.94 1.93 -4.79
CA ASN A 158 22.94 1.91 -6.25
C ASN A 158 22.87 0.48 -6.81
N GLY A 159 22.99 -0.55 -5.95
CA GLY A 159 22.95 -1.94 -6.36
C GLY A 159 24.12 -2.33 -7.28
N VAL A 160 25.15 -1.49 -7.41
CA VAL A 160 26.32 -1.82 -8.23
C VAL A 160 27.17 -2.80 -7.46
N ALA A 161 27.30 -4.02 -7.99
CA ALA A 161 28.15 -5.04 -7.43
C ALA A 161 29.59 -4.53 -7.34
N SER A 162 30.27 -4.78 -6.22
CA SER A 162 31.69 -4.48 -6.09
C SER A 162 32.40 -5.54 -5.25
N ALA A 163 33.68 -5.74 -5.52
CA ALA A 163 34.55 -6.64 -4.78
C ALA A 163 35.92 -6.01 -4.57
N THR A 164 36.22 -5.69 -3.31
CA THR A 164 37.58 -5.28 -2.91
C THR A 164 38.42 -6.52 -2.63
N ALA A 165 39.60 -6.58 -3.23
CA ALA A 165 40.58 -7.63 -3.02
C ALA A 165 40.79 -7.89 -1.51
N PRO A 166 40.74 -9.14 -1.03
CA PRO A 166 40.99 -9.48 0.37
C PRO A 166 42.46 -9.33 0.78
N GLY A 167 43.39 -9.47 -0.17
CA GLY A 167 44.82 -9.23 0.01
C GLY A 167 45.28 -7.90 -0.60
N THR A 168 46.57 -7.62 -0.43
CA THR A 168 47.25 -6.52 -1.13
C THR A 168 47.84 -7.00 -2.44
N PHE A 169 47.73 -6.18 -3.47
CA PHE A 169 48.46 -6.34 -4.71
C PHE A 169 49.96 -6.13 -4.48
N THR A 170 50.77 -7.02 -5.05
CA THR A 170 52.23 -6.91 -5.13
C THR A 170 52.64 -6.89 -6.59
N THR A 171 53.74 -6.22 -6.93
CA THR A 171 54.31 -6.32 -8.28
C THR A 171 54.46 -7.78 -8.67
N LEU A 172 53.92 -8.15 -9.83
CA LEU A 172 53.82 -9.55 -10.21
C LEU A 172 55.20 -10.14 -10.47
N THR A 173 55.50 -11.30 -9.91
CA THR A 173 56.82 -11.94 -10.12
C THR A 173 56.92 -12.70 -11.45
N VAL A 174 55.78 -13.10 -12.01
CA VAL A 174 55.62 -13.91 -13.23
C VAL A 174 54.20 -13.70 -13.77
N ASP A 175 53.92 -14.13 -15.00
CA ASP A 175 52.62 -13.89 -15.66
C ASP A 175 51.44 -14.47 -14.88
N ARG A 176 50.44 -13.64 -14.59
CA ARG A 176 49.19 -13.96 -13.88
C ARG A 176 47.97 -13.74 -14.75
N THR A 177 46.82 -14.17 -14.24
CA THR A 177 45.54 -13.83 -14.84
C THR A 177 44.55 -13.34 -13.79
N VAL A 178 43.67 -12.43 -14.19
CA VAL A 178 42.41 -12.13 -13.51
C VAL A 178 41.29 -12.55 -14.44
N THR A 179 40.31 -13.29 -13.92
CA THR A 179 39.15 -13.75 -14.70
C THR A 179 37.91 -13.04 -14.19
N LEU A 180 37.19 -12.35 -15.08
CA LEU A 180 35.95 -11.62 -14.77
C LEU A 180 34.84 -12.13 -15.68
N ASN A 181 33.72 -12.60 -15.12
CA ASN A 181 32.62 -13.18 -15.91
C ASN A 181 33.09 -14.26 -16.91
N GLY A 182 34.04 -15.10 -16.48
CA GLY A 182 34.64 -16.14 -17.33
C GLY A 182 35.64 -15.63 -18.38
N LYS A 183 35.82 -14.32 -18.53
CA LYS A 183 36.81 -13.73 -19.44
C LYS A 183 38.16 -13.59 -18.74
N VAL A 184 39.18 -14.24 -19.31
CA VAL A 184 40.56 -14.17 -18.83
C VAL A 184 41.22 -12.86 -19.29
N ILE A 185 41.86 -12.17 -18.34
CA ILE A 185 42.68 -10.97 -18.55
C ILE A 185 44.12 -11.33 -18.14
N ASN A 186 45.05 -11.25 -19.08
CA ASN A 186 46.45 -11.59 -18.85
C ASN A 186 47.21 -10.41 -18.26
N LEU A 187 47.96 -10.66 -17.20
CA LEU A 187 48.85 -9.73 -16.54
C LEU A 187 50.28 -10.28 -16.63
N ALA A 188 51.24 -9.43 -16.99
CA ALA A 188 52.62 -9.86 -17.22
C ALA A 188 53.44 -9.79 -15.92
N GLY A 189 54.47 -10.64 -15.81
CA GLY A 189 55.51 -10.47 -14.80
C GLY A 189 56.09 -9.06 -14.85
N GLY A 190 56.17 -8.40 -13.70
CA GLY A 190 56.60 -7.01 -13.56
C GLY A 190 55.48 -5.96 -13.58
N ASP A 191 54.24 -6.33 -13.91
CA ASP A 191 53.11 -5.39 -13.85
C ASP A 191 52.94 -4.83 -12.43
N THR A 192 52.85 -3.51 -12.33
CA THR A 192 52.46 -2.80 -11.09
C THR A 192 50.92 -2.77 -10.96
N ILE A 193 50.42 -2.35 -9.80
CA ILE A 193 48.97 -2.24 -9.56
C ILE A 193 48.28 -1.32 -10.59
N ASP A 194 48.93 -0.21 -10.96
CA ASP A 194 48.44 0.71 -12.00
C ASP A 194 48.29 0.03 -13.36
N VAL A 195 49.32 -0.73 -13.77
CA VAL A 195 49.31 -1.43 -15.06
C VAL A 195 48.24 -2.52 -15.05
N ALA A 196 48.11 -3.26 -13.94
CA ALA A 196 47.09 -4.30 -13.81
C ALA A 196 45.67 -3.72 -13.88
N VAL A 197 45.40 -2.64 -13.14
CA VAL A 197 44.11 -1.93 -13.18
C VAL A 197 43.83 -1.36 -14.59
N GLY A 198 44.84 -0.80 -15.24
CA GLY A 198 44.73 -0.33 -16.63
C GLY A 198 44.39 -1.45 -17.61
N LYS A 199 45.00 -2.64 -17.47
CA LYS A 199 44.67 -3.82 -18.30
C LYS A 199 43.26 -4.34 -18.04
N ILE A 200 42.81 -4.35 -16.78
CA ILE A 200 41.43 -4.72 -16.42
C ILE A 200 40.43 -3.73 -17.05
N ASN A 201 40.66 -2.43 -16.91
CA ASN A 201 39.78 -1.39 -17.44
C ASN A 201 39.70 -1.37 -18.98
N GLN A 202 40.77 -1.74 -19.68
CA GLN A 202 40.74 -1.92 -21.14
C GLN A 202 39.80 -3.03 -21.60
N GLN A 203 39.46 -3.99 -20.72
CA GLN A 203 38.51 -5.07 -21.01
C GLN A 203 37.10 -4.79 -20.51
N SER A 204 36.85 -3.63 -19.87
CA SER A 204 35.57 -3.30 -19.21
C SER A 204 34.36 -3.36 -20.14
N ALA A 205 34.51 -3.00 -21.42
CA ALA A 205 33.45 -3.10 -22.42
C ALA A 205 33.01 -4.55 -22.71
N ILE A 206 33.89 -5.53 -22.44
CA ILE A 206 33.63 -6.96 -22.65
C ILE A 206 33.18 -7.61 -21.34
N THR A 207 33.84 -7.28 -20.22
CA THR A 207 33.59 -7.91 -18.92
C THR A 207 32.40 -7.31 -18.18
N GLY A 208 32.03 -6.05 -18.49
CA GLY A 208 31.10 -5.26 -17.71
C GLY A 208 31.65 -4.82 -16.34
N VAL A 209 32.96 -4.95 -16.12
CA VAL A 209 33.61 -4.69 -14.83
C VAL A 209 34.76 -3.71 -15.01
N THR A 210 34.80 -2.69 -14.16
CA THR A 210 35.89 -1.73 -14.02
C THR A 210 36.69 -2.03 -12.76
N ALA A 211 37.92 -1.52 -12.68
CA ALA A 211 38.80 -1.63 -11.53
C ALA A 211 39.29 -0.24 -11.10
N SER A 212 39.39 -0.04 -9.80
CA SER A 212 40.13 1.05 -9.18
C SER A 212 41.01 0.47 -8.07
N TYR A 213 41.83 1.29 -7.43
CA TYR A 213 42.57 0.86 -6.25
C TYR A 213 42.69 1.98 -5.22
N ALA A 214 42.82 1.59 -3.96
CA ALA A 214 43.16 2.47 -2.85
C ALA A 214 44.30 1.83 -2.05
N GLY A 215 45.43 2.53 -1.93
CA GLY A 215 46.67 1.93 -1.44
C GLY A 215 47.08 0.76 -2.33
N ASN A 216 47.29 -0.42 -1.74
CA ASN A 216 47.67 -1.63 -2.49
C ASN A 216 46.49 -2.57 -2.69
N ARG A 217 45.23 -2.12 -2.69
CA ARG A 217 44.07 -3.00 -2.85
C ARG A 217 43.24 -2.59 -4.05
N ILE A 218 43.00 -3.54 -4.94
CA ILE A 218 42.12 -3.37 -6.10
C ILE A 218 40.67 -3.55 -5.66
N THR A 219 39.80 -2.66 -6.13
CA THR A 219 38.34 -2.81 -6.06
C THR A 219 37.81 -2.99 -7.48
N LEU A 220 37.11 -4.10 -7.70
CA LEU A 220 36.35 -4.37 -8.92
C LEU A 220 34.94 -3.83 -8.75
N THR A 221 34.41 -3.16 -9.77
CA THR A 221 33.07 -2.57 -9.77
C THR A 221 32.36 -2.99 -11.04
N GLY A 222 31.19 -3.62 -10.90
CA GLY A 222 30.36 -4.05 -12.02
C GLY A 222 29.70 -2.88 -12.77
N GLY A 223 28.86 -3.22 -13.73
CA GLY A 223 28.09 -2.25 -14.48
C GLY A 223 27.06 -1.52 -13.62
N ASN A 224 26.61 -0.37 -14.12
CA ASN A 224 25.46 0.37 -13.61
C ASN A 224 24.12 -0.33 -13.91
N ASP A 225 24.10 -1.65 -14.03
CA ASP A 225 22.90 -2.48 -14.17
C ASP A 225 22.62 -3.28 -12.89
N GLY A 226 23.54 -3.28 -11.94
CA GLY A 226 23.46 -4.08 -10.72
C GLY A 226 23.53 -5.60 -10.95
N ALA A 227 24.06 -6.03 -12.09
CA ALA A 227 24.35 -7.45 -12.28
C ALA A 227 25.48 -7.88 -11.33
N GLN A 228 25.31 -9.04 -10.69
CA GLN A 228 26.42 -9.70 -10.00
C GLN A 228 27.45 -10.15 -11.06
N PHE A 229 28.73 -10.08 -10.72
CA PHE A 229 29.79 -10.61 -11.58
C PHE A 229 30.63 -11.64 -10.82
N THR A 230 31.24 -12.54 -11.59
CA THR A 230 32.21 -13.50 -11.04
C THR A 230 33.62 -12.96 -11.18
N TYR A 231 34.46 -13.25 -10.19
CA TYR A 231 35.86 -12.87 -10.20
C TYR A 231 36.75 -13.96 -9.58
N SER A 232 37.93 -14.15 -10.18
CA SER A 232 39.02 -14.97 -9.65
C SER A 232 40.36 -14.49 -10.19
N ALA A 233 41.47 -14.96 -9.62
CA ALA A 233 42.80 -14.71 -10.15
C ALA A 233 43.69 -15.95 -10.08
N SER A 234 44.72 -16.05 -10.92
CA SER A 234 45.62 -17.22 -10.87
C SER A 234 46.53 -17.25 -9.63
N SER A 235 46.61 -16.15 -8.87
CA SER A 235 47.51 -15.97 -7.72
C SER A 235 47.02 -14.89 -6.78
N THR A 236 47.36 -15.05 -5.49
CA THR A 236 47.15 -14.04 -4.44
C THR A 236 48.01 -12.78 -4.59
N GLU A 237 49.03 -12.78 -5.46
CA GLU A 237 49.80 -11.56 -5.79
C GLU A 237 48.93 -10.44 -6.35
N THR A 238 47.80 -10.79 -6.98
CA THR A 238 46.80 -9.82 -7.47
C THR A 238 45.94 -9.22 -6.35
N GLY A 239 46.08 -9.71 -5.11
CA GLY A 239 45.21 -9.44 -3.98
C GLY A 239 43.92 -10.27 -3.97
N PHE A 240 43.54 -10.93 -5.07
CA PHE A 240 42.38 -11.83 -5.15
C PHE A 240 42.76 -13.30 -4.95
N ASN A 241 41.80 -14.13 -4.53
CA ASN A 241 42.05 -15.56 -4.36
C ASN A 241 41.84 -16.34 -5.70
N PRO A 242 42.36 -17.58 -5.81
CA PRO A 242 42.13 -18.42 -6.98
C PRO A 242 40.76 -19.07 -7.08
N ALA A 243 39.96 -19.04 -6.02
CA ALA A 243 38.59 -19.52 -6.09
C ALA A 243 37.75 -18.57 -6.95
N THR A 244 36.76 -19.11 -7.65
CA THR A 244 35.75 -18.28 -8.31
C THR A 244 34.79 -17.77 -7.25
N ASN A 245 34.73 -16.46 -7.11
CA ASN A 245 33.82 -15.77 -6.19
C ASN A 245 32.72 -15.11 -7.02
N LEU A 246 31.54 -14.96 -6.42
CA LEU A 246 30.43 -14.16 -6.94
C LEU A 246 30.31 -12.93 -6.04
N THR A 247 30.16 -11.75 -6.62
CA THR A 247 29.93 -10.53 -5.84
C THR A 247 28.58 -10.57 -5.15
N ASP A 248 28.53 -10.22 -3.87
CA ASP A 248 27.26 -9.92 -3.22
C ASP A 248 26.66 -8.64 -3.82
N ASN A 249 25.40 -8.70 -4.24
CA ASN A 249 24.60 -7.51 -4.52
C ASN A 249 23.44 -7.44 -3.51
N GLY A 250 23.47 -6.45 -2.63
CA GLY A 250 22.43 -6.21 -1.63
C GLY A 250 21.14 -5.57 -2.19
N ALA A 251 21.00 -5.36 -3.49
CA ALA A 251 19.79 -4.84 -4.13
C ALA A 251 19.41 -5.64 -5.39
N GLY A 252 18.11 -5.78 -5.66
CA GLY A 252 17.60 -6.61 -6.76
C GLY A 252 17.94 -6.05 -8.15
N ALA A 253 18.28 -6.95 -9.07
CA ALA A 253 18.67 -6.66 -10.46
C ALA A 253 17.55 -6.14 -11.38
N ALA A 254 16.46 -5.59 -10.86
CA ALA A 254 15.29 -5.15 -11.63
C ALA A 254 14.92 -3.69 -11.36
N SER A 255 14.44 -2.97 -12.38
CA SER A 255 14.04 -1.56 -12.24
C SER A 255 12.93 -1.46 -11.19
N THR A 256 13.06 -0.50 -10.29
CA THR A 256 12.12 -0.30 -9.19
C THR A 256 11.29 0.93 -9.45
N ASN A 257 9.98 0.85 -9.22
CA ASN A 257 9.11 2.02 -9.24
C ASN A 257 9.03 2.69 -7.87
N VAL A 258 9.03 4.02 -7.90
CA VAL A 258 8.55 4.86 -6.80
C VAL A 258 7.29 5.55 -7.28
N THR A 259 6.15 5.20 -6.70
CA THR A 259 4.89 5.90 -6.94
C THR A 259 4.85 7.13 -6.05
N ILE A 260 4.81 8.33 -6.64
CA ILE A 260 4.69 9.61 -5.93
C ILE A 260 3.40 10.29 -6.35
N ASN A 261 2.51 10.57 -5.40
CA ASN A 261 1.22 11.25 -5.71
C ASN A 261 0.45 10.57 -6.85
N GLY A 262 0.44 9.23 -6.85
CA GLY A 262 -0.22 8.40 -7.87
C GLY A 262 0.56 8.22 -9.18
N THR A 263 1.68 8.92 -9.36
CA THR A 263 2.53 8.81 -10.56
C THR A 263 3.64 7.78 -10.34
N ASP A 264 3.67 6.72 -11.15
CA ASP A 264 4.75 5.73 -11.13
C ASP A 264 6.00 6.28 -11.82
N ILE A 265 7.11 6.36 -11.09
CA ILE A 265 8.40 6.81 -11.59
C ILE A 265 9.37 5.63 -11.58
N ALA A 266 9.83 5.22 -12.76
CA ALA A 266 10.81 4.16 -12.88
C ALA A 266 12.20 4.67 -12.52
N ILE A 267 12.85 4.00 -11.58
CA ILE A 267 14.28 4.14 -11.32
C ILE A 267 14.96 2.97 -11.99
N ALA A 268 15.74 3.25 -13.03
CA ALA A 268 16.48 2.21 -13.75
C ALA A 268 17.43 1.47 -12.79
N THR A 269 17.63 0.18 -13.04
CA THR A 269 18.62 -0.64 -12.32
C THR A 269 19.98 0.03 -12.35
N GLY A 270 20.71 0.02 -11.23
CA GLY A 270 22.08 0.50 -11.16
C GLY A 270 22.27 2.01 -11.37
N SER A 271 21.16 2.76 -11.34
CA SER A 271 21.18 4.21 -11.31
C SER A 271 22.04 4.70 -10.14
N THR A 272 22.84 5.74 -10.36
CA THR A 272 23.43 6.51 -9.26
C THR A 272 22.33 7.27 -8.52
N MET A 273 22.60 7.67 -7.27
CA MET A 273 21.66 8.50 -6.50
C MET A 273 21.28 9.78 -7.27
N ALA A 274 22.25 10.38 -7.96
CA ALA A 274 22.01 11.56 -8.80
C ALA A 274 21.04 11.26 -9.97
N GLN A 275 21.21 10.13 -10.65
CA GLN A 275 20.30 9.70 -11.72
C GLN A 275 18.90 9.38 -11.19
N ALA A 276 18.80 8.74 -10.01
CA ALA A 276 17.50 8.48 -9.39
C ALA A 276 16.78 9.78 -9.00
N MET A 277 17.48 10.76 -8.42
CA MET A 277 16.92 12.08 -8.13
C MET A 277 16.50 12.81 -9.41
N ALA A 278 17.31 12.73 -10.48
CA ALA A 278 16.97 13.33 -11.76
C ALA A 278 15.71 12.69 -12.37
N ALA A 279 15.58 11.36 -12.29
CA ALA A 279 14.39 10.64 -12.72
C ALA A 279 13.14 11.07 -11.94
N ILE A 280 13.24 11.29 -10.63
CA ILE A 280 12.13 11.80 -9.80
C ILE A 280 11.81 13.25 -10.17
N ASN A 281 12.83 14.10 -10.27
CA ASN A 281 12.66 15.53 -10.55
C ASN A 281 12.12 15.82 -11.96
N ALA A 282 12.29 14.89 -12.91
CA ALA A 282 11.64 14.97 -14.22
C ALA A 282 10.10 15.00 -14.14
N TYR A 283 9.52 14.52 -13.03
CA TYR A 283 8.08 14.50 -12.78
C TYR A 283 7.63 15.54 -11.73
N THR A 284 8.48 16.50 -11.32
CA THR A 284 8.12 17.52 -10.32
C THR A 284 6.93 18.38 -10.77
N SER A 285 6.81 18.69 -12.07
CA SER A 285 5.68 19.46 -12.60
C SER A 285 4.34 18.72 -12.49
N ILE A 286 4.36 17.39 -12.41
CA ILE A 286 3.16 16.55 -12.30
C ILE A 286 2.86 16.19 -10.85
N THR A 287 3.90 15.88 -10.07
CA THR A 287 3.75 15.38 -8.70
C THR A 287 3.77 16.48 -7.64
N GLY A 288 4.38 17.64 -7.94
CA GLY A 288 4.66 18.70 -6.97
C GLY A 288 5.80 18.38 -6.01
N VAL A 289 6.55 17.30 -6.25
CA VAL A 289 7.56 16.77 -5.32
C VAL A 289 8.95 16.92 -5.92
N THR A 290 9.89 17.35 -5.10
CA THR A 290 11.32 17.47 -5.46
C THR A 290 12.16 16.50 -4.63
N ALA A 291 13.07 15.80 -5.29
CA ALA A 291 14.11 14.97 -4.70
C ALA A 291 15.43 15.73 -4.55
N THR A 292 16.01 15.68 -3.35
CA THR A 292 17.30 16.29 -3.03
C THR A 292 18.21 15.30 -2.30
N ASN A 293 19.52 15.55 -2.37
CA ASN A 293 20.52 14.78 -1.65
C ASN A 293 20.45 15.12 -0.15
N ALA A 294 20.31 14.11 0.70
CA ALA A 294 20.37 14.22 2.15
C ALA A 294 21.48 13.32 2.72
N GLY A 295 22.72 13.53 2.26
CA GLY A 295 23.89 12.76 2.66
C GLY A 295 24.00 11.47 1.86
N ASN A 296 23.71 10.34 2.50
CA ASN A 296 23.75 9.03 1.84
C ASN A 296 22.35 8.56 1.39
N SER A 297 21.31 9.39 1.51
CA SER A 297 19.94 9.04 1.13
C SER A 297 19.26 10.15 0.33
N ILE A 298 18.13 9.81 -0.31
CA ILE A 298 17.31 10.77 -1.03
C ILE A 298 16.24 11.33 -0.09
N ARG A 299 16.04 12.64 -0.11
CA ARG A 299 14.94 13.34 0.55
C ARG A 299 13.96 13.85 -0.48
N LEU A 300 12.69 13.48 -0.33
CA LEU A 300 11.57 14.04 -1.07
C LEU A 300 10.96 15.17 -0.26
N THR A 301 10.69 16.28 -0.92
CA THR A 301 10.02 17.45 -0.36
C THR A 301 8.83 17.77 -1.25
N GLY A 302 7.64 17.72 -0.67
CA GLY A 302 6.39 18.10 -1.33
C GLY A 302 6.27 19.61 -1.52
N PRO A 303 5.12 20.08 -2.03
CA PRO A 303 4.92 21.49 -2.33
C PRO A 303 4.85 22.33 -1.04
N ALA A 304 5.33 23.58 -1.12
CA ALA A 304 5.40 24.51 0.02
C ALA A 304 4.02 24.93 0.53
N ASP A 305 2.98 24.77 -0.28
CA ASP A 305 1.58 24.97 0.07
C ASP A 305 1.03 23.91 1.04
N GLY A 306 1.83 22.93 1.47
CA GLY A 306 1.41 21.89 2.40
C GLY A 306 0.57 20.79 1.73
N GLY A 307 0.60 20.72 0.39
CA GLY A 307 -0.03 19.65 -0.36
C GLY A 307 0.48 18.28 0.07
N LYS A 308 -0.42 17.29 0.01
CA LYS A 308 -0.17 15.92 0.46
C LYS A 308 0.97 15.28 -0.34
N LEU A 309 1.88 14.61 0.38
CA LEU A 309 2.86 13.70 -0.20
C LEU A 309 2.45 12.25 0.09
N THR A 310 2.23 11.47 -0.96
CA THR A 310 2.05 10.01 -0.90
C THR A 310 3.19 9.32 -1.60
N LEU A 311 3.66 8.22 -1.01
CA LEU A 311 4.74 7.43 -1.54
C LEU A 311 4.41 5.95 -1.40
N ARG A 312 4.61 5.21 -2.49
CA ARG A 312 4.61 3.76 -2.48
C ARG A 312 5.83 3.28 -3.24
N SER A 313 6.57 2.38 -2.63
CA SER A 313 7.77 1.77 -3.20
C SER A 313 7.46 0.33 -3.58
N GLY A 314 7.94 -0.10 -4.76
CA GLY A 314 7.99 -1.52 -5.09
C GLY A 314 8.90 -2.32 -4.15
N THR A 315 8.70 -3.63 -4.05
CA THR A 315 9.62 -4.53 -3.34
C THR A 315 11.03 -4.43 -3.94
N GLY A 316 12.03 -4.19 -3.09
CA GLY A 316 13.43 -4.05 -3.53
C GLY A 316 13.86 -2.65 -3.98
N ASN A 317 13.10 -1.59 -3.66
CA ASN A 317 13.38 -0.20 -4.05
C ASN A 317 14.81 0.26 -3.72
N GLN A 318 15.58 0.54 -4.77
CA GLN A 318 16.96 1.07 -4.74
C GLN A 318 17.04 2.40 -3.98
N ALA A 319 15.97 3.21 -4.03
CA ALA A 319 15.92 4.52 -3.38
C ALA A 319 15.65 4.46 -1.87
N GLY A 320 15.37 3.29 -1.29
CA GLY A 320 15.27 3.11 0.17
C GLY A 320 14.05 3.76 0.84
N PHE A 321 13.04 4.17 0.08
CA PHE A 321 11.82 4.75 0.65
C PHE A 321 10.89 3.65 1.20
N ALA A 322 10.45 3.80 2.45
CA ALA A 322 9.32 3.04 2.97
C ALA A 322 8.00 3.56 2.35
N ASN A 323 6.96 2.72 2.35
CA ASN A 323 5.62 3.17 1.96
C ASN A 323 5.15 4.27 2.92
N LEU A 324 4.81 5.44 2.40
CA LEU A 324 4.25 6.57 3.14
C LEU A 324 2.85 6.85 2.62
N ILE A 325 1.85 6.40 3.38
CA ILE A 325 0.45 6.43 2.95
C ILE A 325 -0.06 7.89 2.82
N SER A 326 0.44 8.82 3.63
CA SER A 326 0.17 10.27 3.53
C SER A 326 1.01 11.04 4.53
N ASN A 327 1.69 12.12 4.12
CA ASN A 327 2.22 13.13 5.04
C ASN A 327 1.69 14.52 4.66
N SER A 328 1.10 15.21 5.63
CA SER A 328 0.71 16.62 5.59
C SER A 328 1.08 17.22 6.95
N PRO A 329 2.35 17.61 7.16
CA PRO A 329 2.84 18.00 8.49
C PRO A 329 2.30 19.36 8.97
N GLY A 330 1.49 20.05 8.16
CA GLY A 330 0.83 21.30 8.49
C GLY A 330 -0.53 21.45 7.81
N THR A 331 -1.07 22.66 7.84
CA THR A 331 -2.32 22.99 7.14
C THR A 331 -2.01 23.17 5.66
N PHE A 332 -2.72 22.46 4.80
CA PHE A 332 -2.68 22.73 3.36
C PHE A 332 -3.21 24.16 3.11
N HIS A 333 -2.47 25.03 2.43
CA HIS A 333 -2.86 26.39 2.00
C HIS A 333 -2.64 26.53 0.50
N PRO A 334 -3.60 26.09 -0.34
CA PRO A 334 -3.45 26.16 -1.78
C PRO A 334 -3.25 27.61 -2.25
N THR A 335 -2.42 27.77 -3.25
CA THR A 335 -2.17 29.01 -3.99
C THR A 335 -2.49 28.80 -5.46
N ASP A 336 -2.36 29.85 -6.26
CA ASP A 336 -2.55 29.83 -7.71
C ASP A 336 -1.66 28.79 -8.43
N THR A 337 -0.47 28.50 -7.89
CA THR A 337 0.48 27.54 -8.45
C THR A 337 0.30 26.12 -7.90
N THR A 338 -0.58 25.91 -6.93
CA THR A 338 -0.89 24.58 -6.40
C THR A 338 -1.39 23.68 -7.52
N LEU A 339 -0.90 22.43 -7.55
CA LEU A 339 -1.40 21.45 -8.51
C LEU A 339 -2.82 21.01 -8.15
N ALA A 340 -3.68 20.84 -9.15
CA ALA A 340 -5.06 20.38 -8.97
C ALA A 340 -5.13 19.03 -8.25
N ILE A 341 -4.13 18.17 -8.45
CA ILE A 341 -4.03 16.89 -7.73
C ILE A 341 -3.94 17.05 -6.20
N SER A 342 -3.45 18.20 -5.71
CA SER A 342 -3.42 18.51 -4.27
C SER A 342 -4.81 18.81 -3.71
N LEU A 343 -5.79 19.17 -4.56
CA LEU A 343 -7.21 19.28 -4.19
C LEU A 343 -7.96 17.94 -4.28
N GLY A 344 -7.28 16.86 -4.67
CA GLY A 344 -7.87 15.53 -4.81
C GLY A 344 -8.37 15.21 -6.23
N PHE A 345 -8.07 16.03 -7.23
CA PHE A 345 -8.25 15.63 -8.63
C PHE A 345 -7.21 14.57 -9.05
N THR A 346 -7.55 13.79 -10.07
CA THR A 346 -6.65 12.88 -10.78
C THR A 346 -6.56 13.31 -12.25
N ALA A 347 -5.42 13.08 -12.89
CA ALA A 347 -5.31 13.32 -14.33
C ALA A 347 -6.35 12.47 -15.10
N GLY A 348 -7.11 13.10 -15.98
CA GLY A 348 -8.22 12.48 -16.70
C GLY A 348 -9.60 12.76 -16.07
N ASP A 349 -9.65 13.34 -14.86
CA ASP A 349 -10.90 13.79 -14.27
C ASP A 349 -11.58 14.88 -15.11
N SER A 350 -12.90 15.01 -14.99
CA SER A 350 -13.62 16.15 -15.55
C SER A 350 -14.76 16.61 -14.66
N PHE A 351 -15.10 17.89 -14.78
CA PHE A 351 -16.33 18.48 -14.25
C PHE A 351 -16.99 19.30 -15.36
N THR A 352 -18.25 19.69 -15.16
CA THR A 352 -18.98 20.49 -16.15
C THR A 352 -19.31 21.88 -15.63
N VAL A 353 -19.22 22.89 -16.48
CA VAL A 353 -19.71 24.25 -16.25
C VAL A 353 -20.73 24.56 -17.34
N ASN A 354 -21.99 24.80 -16.98
CA ASN A 354 -23.11 24.99 -17.93
C ASN A 354 -23.20 23.87 -18.99
N GLY A 355 -22.96 22.63 -18.58
CA GLY A 355 -22.96 21.46 -19.46
C GLY A 355 -21.69 21.26 -20.29
N GLN A 356 -20.74 22.21 -20.27
CA GLN A 356 -19.47 22.08 -20.97
C GLN A 356 -18.42 21.38 -20.11
N SER A 357 -17.74 20.38 -20.66
CA SER A 357 -16.75 19.58 -19.94
C SER A 357 -15.40 20.31 -19.81
N VAL A 358 -14.91 20.41 -18.58
CA VAL A 358 -13.58 20.88 -18.21
C VAL A 358 -12.76 19.67 -17.76
N SER A 359 -11.79 19.26 -18.58
CA SER A 359 -10.92 18.12 -18.27
C SER A 359 -9.68 18.54 -17.48
N VAL A 360 -9.35 17.81 -16.42
CA VAL A 360 -8.14 17.98 -15.62
C VAL A 360 -7.00 17.16 -16.22
N ALA A 361 -5.90 17.81 -16.58
CA ALA A 361 -4.70 17.15 -17.08
C ALA A 361 -3.66 16.92 -15.97
N ALA A 362 -2.66 16.08 -16.24
CA ALA A 362 -1.52 15.91 -15.35
C ALA A 362 -0.72 17.24 -15.24
N GLY A 363 -0.33 17.61 -14.02
CA GLY A 363 0.48 18.80 -13.77
C GLY A 363 -0.25 20.14 -13.91
N GLU A 364 -1.58 20.15 -13.93
CA GLU A 364 -2.33 21.41 -13.94
C GLU A 364 -2.26 22.13 -12.61
N THR A 365 -1.94 23.42 -12.66
CA THR A 365 -2.10 24.34 -11.53
C THR A 365 -3.54 24.83 -11.42
N LEU A 366 -3.92 25.35 -10.25
CA LEU A 366 -5.26 25.95 -10.05
C LEU A 366 -5.53 27.10 -11.03
N THR A 367 -4.52 27.91 -11.36
CA THR A 367 -4.63 28.94 -12.40
C THR A 367 -4.90 28.33 -13.78
N SER A 368 -4.16 27.30 -14.19
CA SER A 368 -4.36 26.68 -15.50
C SER A 368 -5.73 26.00 -15.60
N LEU A 369 -6.21 25.40 -14.50
CA LEU A 369 -7.54 24.81 -14.43
C LEU A 369 -8.63 25.89 -14.52
N ALA A 370 -8.43 27.04 -13.86
CA ALA A 370 -9.34 28.18 -13.97
C ALA A 370 -9.43 28.72 -15.40
N GLN A 371 -8.29 28.82 -16.11
CA GLN A 371 -8.25 29.23 -17.51
C GLN A 371 -9.01 28.25 -18.43
N LYS A 372 -8.92 26.94 -18.16
CA LYS A 372 -9.69 25.93 -18.91
C LYS A 372 -11.20 26.11 -18.79
N VAL A 373 -11.71 26.63 -17.68
CA VAL A 373 -13.15 26.96 -17.56
C VAL A 373 -13.55 28.01 -18.59
N THR A 374 -12.77 29.09 -18.69
CA THR A 374 -13.01 30.16 -19.67
C THR A 374 -12.95 29.62 -21.10
N VAL A 375 -11.98 28.75 -21.39
CA VAL A 375 -11.85 28.13 -22.71
C VAL A 375 -13.03 27.20 -23.02
N ALA A 376 -13.40 26.31 -22.10
CA ALA A 376 -14.45 25.31 -22.31
C ALA A 376 -15.85 25.93 -22.46
N THR A 377 -16.08 27.09 -21.85
CA THR A 377 -17.36 27.81 -21.93
C THR A 377 -17.36 28.90 -23.00
N ASN A 378 -16.35 28.95 -23.87
CA ASN A 378 -16.15 29.98 -24.89
C ASN A 378 -16.26 31.41 -24.32
N GLY A 379 -15.74 31.63 -23.11
CA GLY A 379 -15.72 32.93 -22.44
C GLY A 379 -17.03 33.34 -21.76
N THR A 380 -18.10 32.54 -21.84
CA THR A 380 -19.38 32.85 -21.16
C THR A 380 -19.28 32.77 -19.64
N VAL A 381 -18.37 31.95 -19.12
CA VAL A 381 -18.03 31.87 -17.69
C VAL A 381 -16.51 31.89 -17.54
N SER A 382 -16.00 32.82 -16.73
CA SER A 382 -14.61 32.84 -16.30
C SER A 382 -14.45 32.25 -14.90
N ALA A 383 -13.26 31.74 -14.58
CA ALA A 383 -12.94 31.30 -13.23
C ALA A 383 -11.60 31.89 -12.76
N THR A 384 -11.48 32.09 -11.46
CA THR A 384 -10.22 32.40 -10.76
C THR A 384 -10.14 31.59 -9.47
N PHE A 385 -8.93 31.31 -8.99
CA PHE A 385 -8.74 30.74 -7.67
C PHE A 385 -8.51 31.86 -6.65
N ASP A 386 -9.25 31.85 -5.55
CA ASP A 386 -9.09 32.77 -4.43
C ASP A 386 -8.28 32.06 -3.35
N ALA A 387 -6.97 32.33 -3.28
CA ALA A 387 -6.09 31.71 -2.29
C ALA A 387 -6.41 32.11 -0.83
N THR A 388 -7.08 33.26 -0.62
CA THR A 388 -7.47 33.72 0.72
C THR A 388 -8.64 32.90 1.25
N ASN A 389 -9.67 32.73 0.42
CA ASN A 389 -10.87 31.95 0.75
C ASN A 389 -10.78 30.48 0.36
N ARG A 390 -9.67 30.08 -0.31
CA ARG A 390 -9.33 28.72 -0.72
C ARG A 390 -10.40 28.05 -1.58
N LYS A 391 -10.96 28.81 -2.53
CA LYS A 391 -12.06 28.37 -3.39
C LYS A 391 -11.94 28.95 -4.79
N PHE A 392 -12.57 28.31 -5.77
CA PHE A 392 -12.75 28.89 -7.09
C PHE A 392 -13.91 29.88 -7.09
N ASN A 393 -13.69 31.05 -7.69
CA ASN A 393 -14.72 32.04 -7.98
C ASN A 393 -15.07 31.95 -9.47
N PHE A 394 -16.35 31.76 -9.79
CA PHE A 394 -16.86 31.73 -11.16
C PHE A 394 -17.64 33.01 -11.46
N THR A 395 -17.38 33.63 -12.60
CA THR A 395 -18.01 34.88 -13.01
C THR A 395 -18.60 34.73 -14.41
N ALA A 396 -19.90 34.93 -14.53
CA ALA A 396 -20.59 34.98 -15.81
C ALA A 396 -20.23 36.26 -16.57
N ALA A 397 -20.16 36.18 -17.90
CA ALA A 397 -19.86 37.34 -18.74
C ALA A 397 -20.97 38.42 -18.70
N ASP A 398 -22.20 38.02 -18.38
CA ASP A 398 -23.37 38.88 -18.26
C ASP A 398 -24.31 38.43 -17.13
N SER A 399 -25.29 39.26 -16.78
CA SER A 399 -26.26 39.00 -15.72
C SER A 399 -27.35 37.99 -16.09
N SER A 400 -27.46 37.60 -17.35
CA SER A 400 -28.48 36.66 -17.85
C SER A 400 -27.96 35.21 -17.87
N THR A 401 -26.65 35.03 -17.80
CA THR A 401 -25.99 33.72 -17.78
C THR A 401 -25.95 33.17 -16.36
N GLY A 402 -26.74 32.13 -16.11
CA GLY A 402 -26.62 31.32 -14.89
C GLY A 402 -25.35 30.47 -14.89
N ILE A 403 -24.85 30.12 -13.70
CA ILE A 403 -23.71 29.21 -13.53
C ILE A 403 -24.20 27.92 -12.88
N THR A 404 -24.05 26.81 -13.60
CA THR A 404 -24.38 25.46 -13.13
C THR A 404 -23.12 24.60 -13.17
N LEU A 405 -22.72 24.07 -12.03
CA LEU A 405 -21.62 23.12 -11.92
C LEU A 405 -22.16 21.69 -11.82
N GLY A 406 -21.47 20.75 -12.46
CA GLY A 406 -21.81 19.33 -12.42
C GLY A 406 -20.58 18.46 -12.30
N ASN A 407 -20.72 17.30 -11.65
CA ASN A 407 -19.67 16.28 -11.67
C ASN A 407 -19.58 15.70 -13.09
N GLY A 408 -18.36 15.53 -13.62
CA GLY A 408 -18.14 14.94 -14.93
C GLY A 408 -18.23 13.42 -14.91
N SER A 409 -17.83 12.77 -16.01
CA SER A 409 -18.17 11.36 -16.26
C SER A 409 -17.33 10.34 -15.46
N THR A 410 -16.21 10.75 -14.87
CA THR A 410 -15.20 9.80 -14.32
C THR A 410 -15.19 9.68 -12.80
N ALA A 411 -15.76 10.63 -12.04
CA ALA A 411 -15.82 10.53 -10.57
C ALA A 411 -16.95 11.36 -9.94
N THR A 412 -17.52 10.85 -8.83
CA THR A 412 -18.50 11.55 -7.98
C THR A 412 -17.82 12.51 -7.01
N ALA A 413 -18.40 13.70 -6.79
CA ALA A 413 -17.93 14.74 -5.85
C ALA A 413 -16.65 15.51 -6.24
N LEU A 414 -16.34 15.63 -7.54
CA LEU A 414 -15.25 16.50 -8.00
C LEU A 414 -15.55 18.01 -7.83
N VAL A 415 -16.82 18.41 -7.89
CA VAL A 415 -17.21 19.82 -7.72
C VAL A 415 -16.93 20.31 -6.29
N SER A 416 -17.00 19.45 -5.27
CA SER A 416 -16.64 19.85 -3.89
C SER A 416 -15.15 20.16 -3.74
N ASN A 417 -14.29 19.57 -4.59
CA ASN A 417 -12.85 19.87 -4.59
C ASN A 417 -12.54 21.29 -5.08
N LEU A 418 -13.49 21.98 -5.72
CA LEU A 418 -13.35 23.39 -6.13
C LEU A 418 -13.52 24.38 -4.97
N GLY A 419 -13.70 23.90 -3.73
CA GLY A 419 -13.83 24.72 -2.53
C GLY A 419 -15.27 25.15 -2.23
N TYR A 420 -16.27 24.47 -2.79
CA TYR A 420 -17.67 24.66 -2.42
C TYR A 420 -18.01 23.80 -1.19
N SER A 421 -18.04 24.43 -0.01
CA SER A 421 -19.05 24.05 0.97
C SER A 421 -20.38 24.50 0.39
N VAL A 422 -21.28 23.57 0.07
CA VAL A 422 -22.70 23.91 -0.08
C VAL A 422 -23.11 24.55 1.25
N GLY A 423 -23.47 25.84 1.20
CA GLY A 423 -24.03 26.54 2.36
C GLY A 423 -25.40 25.98 2.72
#